data_AF-A0A7S1Z045-F1
#
_entry.id   AF-A0A7S1Z045-F1
#
_cell.length_a   1.000
_cell.length_b   1.000
_cell.length_c   1.000
_cell.angle_alpha   90.00
_cell.angle_beta   90.00
_cell.angle_gamma   90.00
#
_symmetry.space_group_name_H-M   'P 1'
#
loop_
_entity.id
_entity.type
_entity.pdbx_description
1 polymer ?
#
loop_
_entity_poly.entity_id
_entity_poly.type
_entity_poly.pdbx_seq_one_letter_code
_entity_poly.pdbx_strand_id
1 'polypeptide(L)'
;MNKWYPGGQLPVYKSADARKKGQLCGRIRWPCDPENPNFPLYIVHKSLQDQDFRKIKKGDALFVDLDGNIIPYSGSHGDEVYLIFVNEGGYYYSSSGTGIGVAVKRIIGIMDGMIVEQDESSHSVVS
;
A
#
# COMPACT_ATOMS: atom_id res chain seq x y z
N MET A 1 24.79 -13.53 -6.90
CA MET A 1 24.13 -12.56 -5.99
C MET A 1 25.05 -11.42 -5.58
N ASN A 2 26.27 -11.69 -5.10
CA ASN A 2 27.23 -10.67 -4.63
C ASN A 2 27.59 -9.57 -5.66
N LYS A 3 27.49 -9.85 -6.96
CA LYS A 3 27.69 -8.86 -8.03
C LYS A 3 26.62 -7.76 -8.04
N TRP A 4 25.37 -8.08 -7.69
CA TRP A 4 24.23 -7.16 -7.79
C TRP A 4 23.90 -6.48 -6.46
N TYR A 5 24.25 -7.14 -5.35
CA TYR A 5 23.99 -6.66 -3.99
C TYR A 5 25.25 -6.82 -3.13
N PRO A 6 26.27 -5.98 -3.36
CA PRO A 6 27.46 -5.95 -2.53
C PRO A 6 27.06 -5.48 -1.12
N GLY A 7 27.40 -6.26 -0.09
CA GLY A 7 26.97 -6.01 1.29
C GLY A 7 25.92 -6.99 1.82
N GLY A 8 25.45 -7.93 0.99
CA GLY A 8 24.58 -9.02 1.46
C GLY A 8 23.17 -8.57 1.84
N GLN A 9 22.76 -7.37 1.46
CA GLN A 9 21.43 -6.81 1.72
C GLN A 9 20.66 -6.62 0.41
N LEU A 10 19.37 -6.94 0.44
CA LEU A 10 18.49 -6.90 -0.71
C LEU A 10 17.26 -6.02 -0.41
N PRO A 11 17.05 -4.92 -1.16
CA PRO A 11 15.76 -4.24 -1.12
C PRO A 11 14.69 -5.14 -1.73
N VAL A 12 13.61 -5.35 -0.99
CA VAL A 12 12.44 -6.12 -1.42
C VAL A 12 11.17 -5.31 -1.24
N TYR A 13 10.18 -5.57 -2.09
CA TYR A 13 8.83 -5.06 -1.93
C TYR A 13 7.96 -6.23 -1.49
N LYS A 14 7.53 -6.22 -0.23
CA LYS A 14 6.62 -7.23 0.31
C LYS A 14 5.26 -6.61 0.53
N SER A 15 4.22 -7.43 0.50
CA SER A 15 2.90 -7.00 0.97
C SER A 15 3.02 -6.41 2.37
N ALA A 16 2.34 -5.30 2.62
CA ALA A 16 2.26 -4.69 3.94
C ALA A 16 1.65 -5.68 4.93
N ASP A 17 1.93 -5.48 6.21
CA ASP A 17 1.38 -6.34 7.25
C ASP A 17 -0.14 -6.13 7.34
N ALA A 18 -0.87 -7.21 7.62
CA ALA A 18 -2.31 -7.17 7.79
C ALA A 18 -2.69 -6.28 8.98
N ARG A 19 -3.65 -5.38 8.77
CA ARG A 19 -4.17 -4.49 9.83
C ARG A 19 -5.44 -5.04 10.50
N LYS A 20 -5.99 -6.17 10.04
CA LYS A 20 -7.19 -6.82 10.59
C LYS A 20 -6.99 -8.33 10.72
N LYS A 21 -7.58 -8.90 11.78
CA LYS A 21 -7.57 -10.34 12.03
C LYS A 21 -8.17 -11.10 10.84
N GLY A 22 -7.49 -12.18 10.43
CA GLY A 22 -7.92 -13.03 9.31
C GLY A 22 -7.51 -12.54 7.92
N GLN A 23 -6.91 -11.34 7.80
CA GLN A 23 -6.29 -10.91 6.55
C GLN A 23 -4.86 -11.44 6.44
N LEU A 24 -4.48 -11.85 5.23
CA LEU A 24 -3.12 -12.32 4.93
C LEU A 24 -2.12 -11.16 4.77
N CYS A 25 -2.59 -10.00 4.32
CA CYS A 25 -1.76 -8.84 4.03
C CYS A 25 -2.55 -7.53 4.18
N GLY A 26 -1.81 -6.43 4.22
CA GLY A 26 -2.33 -5.06 4.25
C GLY A 26 -3.01 -4.68 2.94
N ARG A 27 -4.18 -4.04 3.08
CA ARG A 27 -5.03 -3.59 1.98
C ARG A 27 -5.67 -2.27 2.35
N ILE A 28 -5.84 -1.38 1.37
CA ILE A 28 -6.71 -0.22 1.50
C ILE A 28 -8.10 -0.64 1.03
N ARG A 29 -9.07 -0.67 1.94
CA ARG A 29 -10.44 -1.08 1.62
C ARG A 29 -11.09 -0.10 0.66
N TRP A 30 -11.97 -0.63 -0.19
CA TRP A 30 -12.93 0.18 -0.92
C TRP A 30 -13.81 0.94 0.08
N PRO A 31 -13.92 2.27 -0.04
CA PRO A 31 -15.03 3.00 0.55
C PRO A 31 -16.29 2.47 -0.12
N CYS A 32 -17.19 1.82 0.62
CA CYS A 32 -18.43 1.27 0.09
C CYS A 32 -19.62 2.08 0.55
N ASP A 33 -20.69 2.02 -0.24
CA ASP A 33 -21.99 2.55 0.13
C ASP A 33 -22.48 1.92 1.46
N PRO A 34 -23.03 2.72 2.41
CA PRO A 34 -23.51 2.20 3.69
C PRO A 34 -24.63 1.14 3.56
N GLU A 35 -25.46 1.27 2.53
CA GLU A 35 -26.61 0.40 2.26
C GLU A 35 -26.24 -0.75 1.31
N ASN A 36 -25.17 -0.61 0.52
CA ASN A 36 -24.62 -1.68 -0.33
C ASN A 36 -23.11 -1.87 -0.13
N PRO A 37 -22.68 -2.80 0.74
CA PRO A 37 -21.26 -3.00 1.07
C PRO A 37 -20.42 -3.56 -0.08
N ASN A 38 -21.02 -3.94 -1.22
CA ASN A 38 -20.29 -4.39 -2.41
C ASN A 38 -20.23 -3.32 -3.51
N PHE A 39 -20.83 -2.15 -3.30
CA PHE A 39 -20.80 -1.05 -4.25
C PHE A 39 -19.88 0.06 -3.73
N PRO A 40 -18.80 0.42 -4.45
CA PRO A 40 -17.93 1.49 -3.99
C PRO A 40 -18.63 2.84 -4.01
N LEU A 41 -18.46 3.59 -2.93
CA LEU A 41 -18.91 4.97 -2.78
C LEU A 41 -18.07 5.94 -3.62
N TYR A 42 -16.77 5.64 -3.75
CA TYR A 42 -15.80 6.45 -4.50
C TYR A 42 -15.09 5.59 -5.55
N ILE A 43 -14.59 6.24 -6.60
CA ILE A 43 -13.82 5.60 -7.67
C ILE A 43 -12.32 5.88 -7.50
N VAL A 44 -11.46 5.00 -8.02
CA VAL A 44 -10.01 5.22 -8.01
C VAL A 44 -9.69 6.52 -8.76
N HIS A 45 -8.87 7.39 -8.16
CA HIS A 45 -8.48 8.63 -8.81
C HIS A 45 -7.67 8.35 -10.09
N LYS A 46 -7.93 9.10 -11.16
CA LYS A 46 -7.33 8.89 -12.49
C LYS A 46 -5.79 8.85 -12.52
N SER A 47 -5.12 9.50 -11.56
CA SER A 47 -3.65 9.46 -11.47
C SER A 47 -3.10 8.12 -11.00
N LEU A 48 -3.95 7.23 -10.50
CA LEU A 48 -3.60 5.91 -10.00
C LEU A 48 -4.16 4.77 -10.84
N GLN A 49 -5.21 5.01 -11.64
CA GLN A 49 -5.72 4.02 -12.58
C GLN A 49 -4.58 3.57 -13.51
N ASP A 50 -4.42 2.25 -13.66
CA ASP A 50 -3.37 1.62 -14.46
C ASP A 50 -1.94 1.96 -14.02
N GLN A 51 -1.76 2.36 -12.75
CA GLN A 51 -0.45 2.71 -12.17
C GLN A 51 -0.05 1.77 -11.03
N ASP A 52 -0.27 0.46 -11.21
CA ASP A 52 0.25 -0.56 -10.31
C ASP A 52 1.76 -0.40 -10.11
N PHE A 53 2.22 -0.72 -8.90
CA PHE A 53 3.61 -0.57 -8.45
C PHE A 53 4.12 0.88 -8.40
N ARG A 54 3.24 1.88 -8.59
CA ARG A 54 3.60 3.27 -8.33
C ARG A 54 3.68 3.52 -6.83
N LYS A 55 4.74 4.23 -6.42
CA LYS A 55 4.86 4.76 -5.07
C LYS A 55 3.89 5.93 -4.88
N ILE A 56 3.15 5.91 -3.79
CA ILE A 56 2.33 7.03 -3.32
C ILE A 56 2.74 7.41 -1.90
N LYS A 57 2.45 8.64 -1.51
CA LYS A 57 2.67 9.16 -0.16
C LYS A 57 1.37 9.55 0.52
N LYS A 58 1.39 9.64 1.85
CA LYS A 58 0.30 10.24 2.62
C LYS A 58 -0.03 11.62 2.04
N GLY A 59 -1.32 11.87 1.78
CA GLY A 59 -1.81 13.09 1.14
C GLY A 59 -2.00 12.99 -0.38
N ASP A 60 -1.38 12.03 -1.07
CA ASP A 60 -1.60 11.83 -2.50
C ASP A 60 -3.05 11.40 -2.79
N ALA A 61 -3.60 11.83 -3.93
CA ALA A 61 -4.94 11.48 -4.36
C ALA A 61 -5.10 9.96 -4.52
N LEU A 62 -6.08 9.37 -3.82
CA LEU A 62 -6.34 7.94 -3.84
C LEU A 62 -7.67 7.61 -4.52
N PHE A 63 -8.73 8.26 -4.07
CA PHE A 63 -10.07 8.15 -4.65
C PHE A 63 -10.60 9.53 -5.05
N VAL A 64 -11.68 9.53 -5.82
CA VAL A 64 -12.47 10.70 -6.15
C VAL A 64 -13.95 10.33 -6.06
N ASP A 65 -14.78 11.23 -5.54
CA ASP A 65 -16.22 11.06 -5.56
C ASP A 65 -16.85 11.56 -6.87
N LEU A 66 -18.17 11.47 -6.99
CA LEU A 66 -18.88 11.89 -8.21
C LEU A 66 -18.95 13.42 -8.38
N ASP A 67 -18.74 14.17 -7.29
CA ASP A 67 -18.67 15.63 -7.30
C ASP A 67 -17.26 16.15 -7.63
N GLY A 68 -16.28 15.24 -7.74
CA GLY A 68 -14.88 15.55 -8.05
C GLY A 68 -14.02 15.85 -6.83
N ASN A 69 -14.52 15.68 -5.60
CA ASN A 69 -13.71 15.83 -4.40
C ASN A 69 -12.70 14.68 -4.30
N ILE A 70 -11.45 15.04 -3.98
CA ILE A 70 -10.36 14.08 -3.86
C ILE A 70 -10.31 13.53 -2.43
N ILE A 71 -10.24 12.21 -2.31
CA ILE A 71 -9.99 11.51 -1.05
C ILE A 71 -8.52 11.08 -1.05
N PRO A 72 -7.67 11.70 -0.21
CA PRO A 72 -6.25 11.38 -0.18
C PRO A 72 -5.95 10.08 0.55
N TYR A 73 -4.82 9.46 0.22
CA TYR A 73 -4.28 8.36 1.01
C TYR A 73 -3.92 8.85 2.43
N SER A 74 -4.49 8.19 3.43
CA SER A 74 -4.41 8.62 4.83
C SER A 74 -3.08 8.29 5.54
N GLY A 75 -2.22 7.47 4.93
CA GLY A 75 -1.03 6.92 5.61
C GLY A 75 -1.33 5.65 6.44
N SER A 76 -2.45 4.97 6.19
CA SER A 76 -2.88 3.79 6.96
C SER A 76 -1.86 2.63 7.02
N HIS A 77 -0.92 2.59 6.08
CA HIS A 77 0.15 1.60 5.99
C HIS A 77 1.56 2.23 6.00
N GLY A 78 1.68 3.47 6.52
CA GLY A 78 2.92 4.25 6.55
C GLY A 78 2.91 5.41 5.54
N ASP A 79 3.95 6.25 5.61
CA ASP A 79 4.05 7.48 4.82
C ASP A 79 4.27 7.24 3.33
N GLU A 80 5.00 6.21 2.94
CA GLU A 80 5.22 5.82 1.55
C GLU A 80 4.84 4.35 1.32
N VAL A 81 4.00 4.09 0.33
CA VAL A 81 3.55 2.73 -0.03
C VAL A 81 3.48 2.55 -1.53
N TYR A 82 3.40 1.29 -1.96
CA TYR A 82 3.21 0.89 -3.35
C TYR A 82 1.87 0.20 -3.47
N LEU A 83 1.06 0.60 -4.44
CA LEU A 83 -0.25 -0.02 -4.68
C LEU A 83 -0.11 -1.19 -5.64
N ILE A 84 -0.86 -2.26 -5.39
CA ILE A 84 -0.92 -3.45 -6.25
C ILE A 84 -2.37 -3.87 -6.47
N PHE A 85 -2.67 -4.39 -7.67
CA PHE A 85 -4.01 -4.75 -8.11
C PHE A 85 -4.98 -3.57 -8.00
N VAL A 86 -4.56 -2.42 -8.52
CA VAL A 86 -5.37 -1.20 -8.50
C VAL A 86 -6.63 -1.44 -9.34
N ASN A 87 -7.79 -1.20 -8.74
CA ASN A 87 -9.09 -1.33 -9.40
C ASN A 87 -9.44 -2.75 -9.89
N GLU A 88 -8.90 -3.78 -9.22
CA GLU A 88 -9.15 -5.18 -9.57
C GLU A 88 -10.60 -5.60 -9.32
N GLY A 89 -11.30 -6.01 -10.40
CA GLY A 89 -12.71 -6.39 -10.37
C GLY A 89 -13.02 -7.54 -9.42
N GLY A 90 -12.10 -8.49 -9.27
CA GLY A 90 -12.25 -9.60 -8.33
C GLY A 90 -12.29 -9.17 -6.86
N TYR A 91 -11.87 -7.96 -6.52
CA TYR A 91 -11.73 -7.47 -5.13
C TYR A 91 -12.80 -6.49 -4.70
N TYR A 92 -13.86 -6.30 -5.48
CA TYR A 92 -14.99 -5.44 -5.13
C TYR A 92 -15.88 -6.04 -4.04
N TYR A 93 -16.13 -7.35 -4.11
CA TYR A 93 -16.99 -8.02 -3.14
C TYR A 93 -16.33 -8.15 -1.77
N SER A 94 -17.15 -7.95 -0.73
CA SER A 94 -16.80 -8.15 0.69
C SER A 94 -16.18 -9.53 0.97
N SER A 95 -16.65 -10.57 0.29
CA SER A 95 -16.16 -11.95 0.40
C SER A 95 -14.79 -12.19 -0.24
N SER A 96 -14.34 -11.33 -1.17
CA SER A 96 -13.09 -11.51 -1.93
C SER A 96 -11.86 -10.83 -1.28
N GLY A 97 -11.97 -10.41 -0.03
CA GLY A 97 -10.88 -9.81 0.73
C GLY A 97 -10.80 -8.27 0.67
N THR A 98 -11.56 -7.63 -0.23
CA THR A 98 -11.77 -6.17 -0.40
C THR A 98 -10.54 -5.28 -0.56
N GLY A 99 -10.56 -4.43 -1.58
CA GLY A 99 -9.70 -3.26 -1.67
C GLY A 99 -8.39 -3.45 -2.44
N ILE A 100 -7.63 -2.37 -2.48
CA ILE A 100 -6.34 -2.26 -3.17
C ILE A 100 -5.26 -2.90 -2.31
N GLY A 101 -4.45 -3.79 -2.88
CA GLY A 101 -3.33 -4.37 -2.18
C GLY A 101 -2.23 -3.33 -1.92
N VAL A 102 -1.52 -3.48 -0.80
CA VAL A 102 -0.45 -2.56 -0.42
C VAL A 102 0.86 -3.34 -0.29
N ALA A 103 1.91 -2.81 -0.89
CA ALA A 103 3.27 -3.26 -0.70
C ALA A 103 4.15 -2.16 -0.09
N VAL A 104 5.16 -2.58 0.66
CA VAL A 104 6.10 -1.72 1.36
C VAL A 104 7.52 -2.18 1.05
N LYS A 105 8.43 -1.21 0.92
CA LYS A 105 9.85 -1.49 0.78
C LYS A 105 10.40 -2.00 2.12
N ARG A 106 11.20 -3.04 2.07
CA ARG A 106 12.02 -3.55 3.18
C ARG A 106 13.42 -3.84 2.67
N ILE A 107 14.37 -3.93 3.58
CA ILE A 107 15.69 -4.46 3.30
C ILE A 107 15.80 -5.78 4.06
N ILE A 108 16.24 -6.83 3.38
CA ILE A 108 16.47 -8.13 4.01
C ILE A 108 17.93 -8.55 3.85
N GLY A 109 18.43 -9.36 4.78
CA GLY A 109 19.66 -10.11 4.60
C GLY A 109 19.48 -11.18 3.52
N ILE A 110 20.45 -11.30 2.61
CA ILE A 110 20.38 -12.26 1.50
C ILE A 110 20.53 -13.71 1.99
N MET A 111 21.26 -13.92 3.09
CA MET A 111 21.57 -15.27 3.58
C MET A 111 20.48 -15.83 4.47
N ASP A 112 19.85 -14.99 5.29
CA ASP A 112 18.86 -15.40 6.29
C ASP A 112 17.43 -14.95 5.95
N GLY A 113 17.26 -14.05 4.97
CA GLY A 113 15.97 -13.48 4.60
C GLY A 113 15.37 -12.56 5.67
N MET A 114 16.13 -12.23 6.72
CA MET A 114 15.63 -11.48 7.86
C MET A 114 15.56 -9.99 7.53
N ILE A 115 14.53 -9.31 8.03
CA ILE A 115 14.41 -7.86 7.86
C ILE A 115 15.56 -7.19 8.63
N VAL A 116 16.28 -6.33 7.92
CA VAL A 116 17.27 -5.44 8.53
C VAL A 116 16.49 -4.22 9.04
N GLU A 117 16.38 -4.07 10.37
CA GLU A 117 15.75 -2.90 10.96
C GLU A 117 16.53 -1.64 10.55
N GLN A 118 15.85 -0.69 9.92
CA GLN A 118 16.37 0.66 9.77
C GLN A 118 15.91 1.44 10.99
N ASP A 119 16.89 1.82 11.81
CA ASP A 119 16.70 2.76 12.91
C ASP A 119 16.04 4.03 12.36
N GLU A 120 14.82 4.36 12.82
CA GLU A 120 14.17 5.65 12.54
C GLU A 120 14.79 6.79 13.40
N SER A 121 16.11 6.74 13.62
CA SER A 121 16.86 7.69 14.48
C SER A 121 17.68 8.71 13.69
N SER A 122 17.32 9.01 12.44
CA SER A 122 17.91 10.14 11.68
C SER A 122 16.99 11.36 11.54
N HIS A 123 15.85 11.41 12.25
CA HIS A 123 15.04 12.61 12.39
C HIS A 123 15.02 13.15 13.83
N SER A 124 16.20 13.52 14.32
CA SER A 124 16.42 14.63 15.25
C SER A 124 17.91 15.00 15.09
N VAL A 125 18.32 16.25 14.84
CA VAL A 125 17.96 17.48 15.55
C VAL A 125 18.06 18.68 14.60
N VAL A 126 17.16 19.62 14.81
CA VAL A 126 17.16 21.02 14.35
C VAL A 126 18.50 21.71 14.63
N SER A 127 18.98 22.48 13.65
CA SER A 127 19.50 23.85 13.84
C SER A 127 19.41 24.59 12.51
#